data_AF-A0A973PFK4-F1
#
_entry.id   AF-A0A973PFK4-F1
#
_cell.length_a   1.000
_cell.length_b   1.000
_cell.length_c   1.000
_cell.angle_alpha   90.00
_cell.angle_beta   90.00
_cell.angle_gamma   90.00
#
_symmetry.space_group_name_H-M   'P 1'
#
loop_
_entity.id
_entity.type
_entity.pdbx_description
1 polymer ?
#
loop_
_entity_poly.entity_id
_entity_poly.type
_entity_poly.pdbx_seq_one_letter_code
_entity_poly.pdbx_strand_id
1 'polypeptide(L)' 'AAIRALRGDPAGAATALGMSQALRGVLDRGEPDVTALAVRLAAELGEDAYTAAFERGARLPRQEAVEALSR' A
#
# COMPACT_ATOMS: atom_id res chain seq x y z
N ALA A 1 12.30 -2.79 -1.06
CA ALA A 1 12.59 -2.56 -2.48
C ALA A 1 11.33 -2.15 -3.27
N ALA A 2 10.20 -2.86 -3.12
CA ALA A 2 8.94 -2.57 -3.85
C ALA A 2 8.40 -1.14 -3.70
N ILE A 3 8.51 -0.51 -2.52
CA ILE A 3 7.99 0.86 -2.28
C ILE A 3 8.79 1.94 -3.05
N ARG A 4 10.07 1.69 -3.41
CA ARG A 4 10.90 2.69 -4.10
C ARG A 4 10.59 2.83 -5.60
N ALA A 5 9.84 1.90 -6.20
CA ALA A 5 9.54 1.91 -7.63
C ALA A 5 8.41 2.89 -8.02
N LEU A 6 7.65 3.44 -7.07
CA LEU A 6 6.39 4.12 -7.35
C LEU A 6 6.48 5.65 -7.37
N ARG A 7 7.66 6.20 -7.74
CA ARG A 7 7.85 7.66 -7.89
C ARG A 7 7.06 8.31 -9.05
N GLY A 8 6.21 7.56 -9.75
CA GLY A 8 5.31 8.07 -10.77
C GLY A 8 3.90 7.47 -10.76
N ASP A 9 3.57 6.62 -9.77
CA ASP A 9 2.24 6.01 -9.65
C ASP A 9 1.80 5.96 -8.17
N PRO A 10 1.22 7.07 -7.67
CA PRO A 10 0.75 7.13 -6.29
C PRO A 10 -0.36 6.10 -6.00
N ALA A 11 -1.21 5.78 -6.98
CA ALA A 11 -2.30 4.81 -6.82
C ALA A 11 -1.78 3.37 -6.73
N GLY A 12 -0.77 3.03 -7.53
CA GLY A 12 -0.01 1.79 -7.41
C GLY A 12 0.68 1.68 -6.07
N ALA A 13 1.23 2.78 -5.54
CA ALA A 13 1.83 2.80 -4.20
C ALA A 13 0.83 2.53 -3.09
N ALA A 14 -0.34 3.15 -3.13
CA ALA A 14 -1.40 2.90 -2.15
C ALA A 14 -1.87 1.43 -2.22
N THR A 15 -1.97 0.87 -3.43
CA THR A 15 -2.34 -0.54 -3.62
C THR A 15 -1.28 -1.50 -3.08
N ALA A 16 0.00 -1.28 -3.37
CA ALA A 16 1.10 -2.08 -2.83
C ALA A 16 1.21 -1.98 -1.30
N LEU A 17 0.88 -0.82 -0.73
CA LEU A 17 0.83 -0.62 0.72
C LEU A 17 -0.26 -1.50 1.35
N GLY A 18 -1.45 -1.53 0.76
CA GLY A 18 -2.55 -2.42 1.17
C GLY A 18 -2.19 -3.90 1.06
N MET A 19 -1.55 -4.32 -0.03
CA MET A 19 -1.07 -5.71 -0.20
C MET A 19 -0.07 -6.07 0.91
N SER A 20 0.84 -5.16 1.24
CA SER A 20 1.81 -5.36 2.31
C SER A 20 1.15 -5.50 3.68
N GLN A 21 0.05 -4.78 3.94
CA GLN A 21 -0.79 -4.98 5.12
C GLN A 21 -1.42 -6.39 5.13
N ALA A 22 -2.04 -6.82 4.02
CA ALA A 22 -2.64 -8.15 3.91
C ALA A 22 -1.63 -9.29 4.17
N LEU A 23 -0.38 -9.10 3.76
CA LEU A 23 0.71 -10.06 3.94
C LEU A 23 1.27 -10.11 5.37
N ARG A 24 1.36 -8.96 6.05
CA ARG A 24 1.90 -8.83 7.41
C ARG A 24 0.86 -9.07 8.51
N GLY A 25 -0.44 -9.07 8.19
CA GLY A 25 -1.53 -9.22 9.16
C GLY A 25 -1.94 -7.88 9.79
N VAL A 26 -2.69 -7.91 10.91
CA VAL A 26 -3.07 -6.69 11.67
C VAL A 26 -1.80 -5.91 11.94
N LEU A 27 -1.66 -4.79 11.23
CA LEU A 27 -0.46 -3.98 11.15
C LEU A 27 0.21 -3.88 12.52
N ASP A 28 1.52 -4.12 12.58
CA ASP A 28 2.39 -3.34 13.44
C ASP A 28 2.12 -1.87 13.10
N ARG A 29 1.11 -1.26 13.75
CA ARG A 29 0.63 0.11 13.51
C ARG A 29 1.68 1.18 13.83
N GLY A 30 2.93 0.77 14.06
CA GLY A 30 3.98 1.58 14.61
C GLY A 30 5.20 1.76 13.71
N GLU A 31 5.27 1.22 12.48
CA GLU A 31 6.38 1.59 11.58
C GLU A 31 6.17 3.05 11.12
N PRO A 32 6.96 4.02 11.62
CA PRO A 32 6.74 5.44 11.34
C PRO A 32 6.85 5.75 9.84
N ASP A 33 7.63 4.95 9.11
CA ASP A 33 7.80 5.08 7.65
C ASP A 33 6.52 4.73 6.87
N VAL A 34 5.71 3.78 7.34
CA VAL A 34 4.46 3.38 6.69
C VAL A 34 3.40 4.45 6.85
N THR A 35 3.30 5.03 8.05
CA THR A 35 2.36 6.13 8.34
C THR A 35 2.73 7.38 7.56
N ALA A 36 4.02 7.74 7.52
CA ALA A 36 4.49 8.88 6.74
C ALA A 36 4.22 8.70 5.23
N LEU A 37 4.37 7.48 4.71
CA LEU A 37 4.04 7.18 3.32
C LEU A 37 2.53 7.28 3.05
N ALA A 38 1.69 6.73 3.92
CA ALA A 38 0.24 6.82 3.81
C ALA A 38 -0.25 8.28 3.74
N VAL A 39 0.24 9.13 4.64
CA VAL A 39 -0.09 10.57 4.67
C VAL A 39 0.30 11.25 3.37
N ARG A 40 1.48 10.95 2.82
CA ARG A 40 1.93 11.53 1.55
C ARG A 40 1.08 11.07 0.37
N LEU A 41 0.74 9.79 0.30
CA LEU A 41 -0.11 9.26 -0.78
C LEU A 41 -1.52 9.82 -0.71
N ALA A 42 -2.09 9.97 0.49
CA ALA A 42 -3.39 10.62 0.68
C ALA A 42 -3.36 12.10 0.25
N ALA A 43 -2.27 12.82 0.53
CA ALA A 43 -2.10 14.20 0.09
C ALA A 43 -1.94 14.33 -1.44
N GLU A 44 -1.30 13.36 -2.09
CA GLU A 44 -1.09 13.37 -3.55
C GLU A 44 -2.31 12.87 -4.36
N LEU A 45 -3.05 11.88 -3.85
CA LEU A 45 -4.21 11.27 -4.52
C LEU A 45 -5.56 11.88 -4.14
N GLY A 46 -5.64 12.47 -2.95
CA GLY A 46 -6.90 12.65 -2.23
C GLY A 46 -7.24 11.44 -1.35
N GLU A 47 -7.88 11.71 -0.21
CA GLU A 47 -8.14 10.72 0.84
C GLU A 47 -9.03 9.56 0.35
N ASP A 48 -10.06 9.85 -0.44
CA ASP A 48 -10.96 8.83 -1.01
C ASP A 48 -10.24 7.91 -2.00
N ALA A 49 -9.45 8.49 -2.90
CA ALA A 49 -8.71 7.75 -3.91
C ALA A 49 -7.61 6.89 -3.29
N TYR A 50 -6.92 7.42 -2.28
CA TYR A 50 -5.98 6.67 -1.47
C TYR A 50 -6.67 5.49 -0.77
N THR A 51 -7.79 5.73 -0.09
CA THR A 51 -8.52 4.70 0.67
C THR A 51 -8.99 3.58 -0.26
N ALA A 52 -9.58 3.92 -1.40
CA ALA A 52 -10.00 2.93 -2.39
C ALA A 52 -8.82 2.11 -2.92
N ALA A 53 -7.68 2.74 -3.21
CA ALA A 53 -6.50 2.04 -3.69
C ALA A 53 -5.88 1.12 -2.63
N PHE A 54 -5.78 1.61 -1.40
CA PHE A 54 -5.30 0.86 -0.25
C PHE A 54 -6.18 -0.37 0.03
N GLU A 55 -7.51 -0.20 0.08
CA GLU A 55 -8.44 -1.30 0.32
C GLU A 55 -8.42 -2.36 -0.78
N ARG A 56 -8.23 -1.98 -2.06
CA ARG A 56 -8.07 -2.96 -3.14
C ARG A 56 -6.87 -3.86 -2.87
N GLY A 57 -5.75 -3.28 -2.44
CA GLY A 57 -4.56 -4.03 -2.07
C GLY A 57 -4.77 -4.91 -0.83
N ALA A 58 -5.43 -4.37 0.20
CA ALA A 58 -5.66 -5.05 1.46
C ALA A 58 -6.67 -6.21 1.37
N ARG A 59 -7.57 -6.18 0.37
CA ARG A 59 -8.54 -7.25 0.10
C ARG A 59 -7.97 -8.43 -0.70
N LEU A 60 -6.75 -8.31 -1.25
CA LEU A 60 -6.16 -9.41 -2.01
C LEU A 60 -5.84 -10.59 -1.10
N PRO A 61 -6.17 -11.83 -1.53
CA PRO A 61 -5.72 -13.04 -0.85
C PRO A 61 -4.19 -13.03 -0.73
N ARG A 62 -3.69 -13.51 0.42
CA ARG A 62 -2.25 -13.52 0.75
C ARG A 62 -1.38 -14.06 -0.41
N GLN A 63 -1.85 -15.12 -1.08
CA GLN A 63 -1.12 -15.74 -2.19
C GLN A 63 -0.98 -14.81 -3.41
N GLU A 64 -2.06 -14.12 -3.79
CA GLU A 64 -2.07 -13.16 -4.90
C GLU A 64 -1.23 -11.90 -4.57
N ALA A 65 -1.26 -11.47 -3.30
CA ALA A 65 -0.44 -10.35 -2.83
C ALA A 65 1.08 -10.68 -2.88
N VAL A 66 1.48 -11.93 -2.57
CA VAL A 66 2.88 -12.36 -2.74
C VAL A 66 3.28 -12.32 -4.22
N GLU A 67 2.44 -12.84 -5.11
CA GLU A 67 2.72 -12.87 -6.55
C GLU A 67 2.84 -11.46 -7.14
N ALA A 68 1.97 -10.54 -6.72
CA ALA A 68 1.98 -9.15 -7.16
C ALA A 68 3.21 -8.36 -6.67
N LEU A 69 3.72 -8.63 -5.45
CA LEU A 69 4.90 -7.93 -4.91
C LEU A 69 6.24 -8.57 -5.30
N SER A 70 6.22 -9.81 -5.79
CA SER A 70 7.42 -10.53 -6.22
C SER A 70 7.79 -10.28 -7.68
N ARG A 71 6.98 -9.51 -8.40
CA ARG A 71 7.15 -9.15 -9.81
C ARG A 71 7.78 -7.77 -9.96
#